data_AF-A0A7C5GBR0-F1
#
_entry.id   AF-A0A7C5GBR0-F1
#
_cell.length_a   1.000
_cell.length_b   1.000
_cell.length_c   1.000
_cell.angle_alpha   90.00
_cell.angle_beta   90.00
_cell.angle_gamma   90.00
#
_symmetry.space_group_name_H-M   'P 1'
#
loop_
_entity.id
_entity.type
_entity.pdbx_description
1 polymer ?
#
loop_
_entity_poly.entity_id
_entity_poly.type
_entity_poly.pdbx_seq_one_letter_code
_entity_poly.pdbx_strand_id
1 'polypeptide(L)' 'DAQHEAWPAATVPGKFVHAEFMIKDSKKWADHGGWGFARWLGQEQKPYGKDASFANECFNCHKPVKDNDYVFTHPIPFP' A
#
# COMPACT_ATOMS: atom_id res chain seq x y z
N ASP A 1 -12.55 3.44 -10.28
CA ASP A 1 -12.88 4.75 -10.86
C ASP A 1 -14.37 4.93 -11.07
N ALA A 2 -14.79 6.15 -11.35
CA ALA A 2 -16.15 6.54 -11.71
C ALA A 2 -16.10 7.57 -12.85
N GLN A 3 -17.25 7.82 -13.48
CA GLN A 3 -17.39 8.86 -14.49
C GLN A 3 -17.81 10.18 -13.82
N HIS A 4 -17.25 11.32 -14.26
CA HIS A 4 -17.64 12.62 -13.73
C HIS A 4 -19.01 13.07 -14.27
N GLU A 5 -19.92 13.48 -13.40
CA GLU A 5 -21.31 13.82 -13.78
C GLU A 5 -21.40 14.95 -14.81
N ALA A 6 -20.57 15.98 -14.69
CA ALA A 6 -20.56 17.10 -15.63
C ALA A 6 -19.57 16.93 -16.80
N TRP A 7 -18.74 15.89 -16.81
CA TRP A 7 -17.72 15.68 -17.85
C TRP A 7 -17.57 14.19 -18.15
N PRO A 8 -18.41 13.62 -19.04
CA PRO A 8 -18.45 12.19 -19.31
C PRO A 8 -17.14 11.57 -19.80
N ALA A 9 -16.23 12.36 -20.39
CA ALA A 9 -14.92 11.89 -20.84
C ALA A 9 -13.88 11.80 -19.71
N ALA A 10 -14.16 12.38 -18.53
CA ALA A 10 -13.27 12.34 -17.39
C ALA A 10 -13.51 11.10 -16.52
N THR A 11 -12.43 10.40 -16.22
CA THR A 11 -12.35 9.34 -15.21
C THR A 11 -11.93 9.95 -13.88
N VAL A 12 -12.70 9.72 -12.82
CA VAL A 12 -12.45 10.26 -11.48
C VAL A 12 -12.32 9.15 -10.43
N PRO A 13 -11.70 9.41 -9.27
CA PRO A 13 -11.66 8.45 -8.18
C PRO A 13 -13.06 7.98 -7.80
N GLY A 14 -13.22 6.67 -7.66
CA GLY A 14 -14.47 6.06 -7.22
C GLY A 14 -14.60 6.08 -5.69
N LYS A 15 -15.40 5.16 -5.17
CA LYS A 15 -15.50 4.94 -3.72
C LYS A 15 -14.14 4.56 -3.14
N PHE A 16 -13.80 5.11 -1.99
CA PHE A 16 -12.64 4.69 -1.21
C PHE A 16 -12.75 3.21 -0.83
N VAL A 17 -11.69 2.43 -1.11
CA VAL A 17 -11.70 0.97 -0.89
C VAL A 17 -10.75 0.54 0.23
N HIS A 18 -9.60 1.19 0.41
CA HIS A 18 -8.64 0.93 1.49
C HIS A 18 -7.55 2.01 1.55
N ALA A 19 -6.81 2.03 2.65
CA ALA A 19 -5.52 2.71 2.79
C ALA A 19 -4.44 1.72 3.20
N GLU A 20 -3.20 2.00 2.80
CA GLU A 20 -2.02 1.18 3.09
C GLU A 20 -0.91 2.04 3.68
N PHE A 21 -0.12 1.45 4.58
CA PHE A 21 0.92 2.13 5.33
C PHE A 21 2.19 1.29 5.40
N MET A 22 3.33 1.98 5.40
CA MET A 22 4.64 1.44 5.71
C MET A 22 5.26 2.25 6.85
N ILE A 23 5.80 1.57 7.86
CA ILE A 23 6.38 2.20 9.06
C ILE A 23 7.78 1.66 9.30
N LYS A 24 8.78 2.55 9.34
CA LYS A 24 10.17 2.16 9.53
C LYS A 24 10.52 2.04 11.02
N ASP A 25 10.92 0.85 11.43
CA ASP A 25 11.53 0.55 12.72
C ASP A 25 12.43 -0.69 12.56
N SER A 26 13.73 -0.45 12.44
CA SER A 26 14.72 -1.50 12.16
C SER A 26 14.85 -2.53 13.29
N LYS A 27 14.50 -2.17 14.52
CA LYS A 27 14.57 -3.07 15.66
C LYS A 27 13.31 -3.92 15.73
N LYS A 28 12.14 -3.29 15.58
CA LYS A 28 10.85 -3.98 15.70
C LYS A 28 10.59 -4.92 14.53
N TRP A 29 11.00 -4.53 13.32
CA TRP A 29 10.68 -5.23 12.07
C TRP A 29 11.90 -5.78 11.35
N ALA A 30 12.86 -6.32 12.11
CA ALA A 30 14.12 -6.84 11.58
C ALA A 30 13.91 -7.90 10.47
N ASP A 31 12.90 -8.77 10.62
CA ASP A 31 12.58 -9.83 9.65
C ASP A 31 12.03 -9.30 8.31
N HIS A 32 11.58 -8.05 8.28
CA HIS A 32 11.00 -7.37 7.12
C HIS A 32 11.86 -6.19 6.65
N GLY A 33 13.17 -6.28 6.84
CA GLY A 33 14.11 -5.24 6.39
C GLY A 33 13.93 -3.90 7.14
N GLY A 34 13.35 -3.94 8.35
CA GLY A 34 13.06 -2.77 9.16
C GLY A 34 11.73 -2.08 8.85
N TRP A 35 10.84 -2.71 8.06
CA TRP A 35 9.56 -2.14 7.68
C TRP A 35 8.37 -2.95 8.20
N GLY A 36 7.46 -2.26 8.89
CA GLY A 36 6.14 -2.76 9.22
C GLY A 36 5.13 -2.33 8.17
N PHE A 37 4.13 -3.17 7.91
CA PHE A 37 3.09 -2.93 6.91
C PHE A 37 1.72 -2.91 7.59
N ALA A 38 0.80 -2.10 7.08
CA ALA A 38 -0.60 -2.12 7.47
C ALA A 38 -1.52 -1.83 6.29
N ARG A 39 -2.67 -2.50 6.23
CA ARG A 39 -3.74 -2.24 5.27
C ARG A 39 -5.05 -2.13 6.03
N TRP A 40 -5.82 -1.08 5.75
CA TRP A 40 -7.09 -0.77 6.41
C TRP A 40 -8.19 -0.70 5.36
N LEU A 41 -9.20 -1.56 5.49
CA LEU A 41 -10.24 -1.78 4.48
C LEU A 41 -11.47 -0.90 4.71
N GLY A 42 -11.93 -0.29 3.62
CA GLY A 42 -13.17 0.48 3.55
C GLY A 42 -13.17 1.73 4.42
N GLN A 43 -14.33 2.38 4.46
CA GLN A 43 -14.58 3.59 5.25
C GLN A 43 -14.44 3.36 6.76
N GLU A 44 -14.77 2.15 7.22
CA GLU A 44 -14.62 1.73 8.63
C GLU A 44 -13.17 1.43 9.00
N GLN A 45 -12.28 1.40 8.00
CA GLN A 45 -10.85 1.17 8.15
C GLN A 45 -10.59 -0.12 8.95
N LYS A 46 -11.19 -1.24 8.55
CA LYS A 46 -10.98 -2.52 9.23
C LYS A 46 -9.56 -3.03 8.95
N PRO A 47 -8.75 -3.40 9.96
CA PRO A 47 -7.43 -3.98 9.73
C PRO A 47 -7.52 -5.23 8.84
N TYR A 48 -6.66 -5.29 7.84
CA TYR A 48 -6.50 -6.45 6.97
C TYR A 48 -5.57 -7.49 7.60
N GLY A 49 -5.80 -8.76 7.28
CA GLY A 49 -5.05 -9.89 7.81
C GLY A 49 -5.66 -10.43 9.11
N LYS A 50 -5.44 -11.72 9.37
CA LYS A 50 -5.88 -12.36 10.63
C LYS A 50 -4.89 -12.11 11.78
N ASP A 51 -3.62 -12.02 11.44
CA ASP A 51 -2.49 -11.84 12.35
C ASP A 51 -1.30 -11.22 11.58
N ALA A 52 -0.19 -10.97 12.26
CA ALA A 52 0.98 -10.30 11.70
C ALA A 52 1.61 -10.98 10.46
N SER A 53 1.27 -12.23 10.15
CA SER A 53 1.80 -12.95 8.99
C SER A 53 1.42 -12.32 7.65
N PHE A 54 0.35 -11.51 7.58
CA PHE A 54 -0.03 -10.82 6.34
C PHE A 54 1.09 -9.88 5.84
N ALA A 55 1.94 -9.37 6.74
CA ALA A 55 3.06 -8.50 6.38
C ALA A 55 4.04 -9.19 5.41
N ASN A 56 4.08 -10.53 5.39
CA ASN A 56 4.89 -11.28 4.43
C ASN A 56 4.41 -11.09 2.99
N GLU A 57 3.10 -10.93 2.76
CA GLU A 57 2.54 -10.66 1.43
C GLU A 57 3.08 -9.34 0.88
N CYS A 58 3.08 -8.29 1.74
CA CYS A 58 3.60 -6.98 1.41
C CYS A 58 5.12 -7.02 1.23
N PHE A 59 5.85 -7.54 2.21
CA PHE A 59 7.32 -7.54 2.18
C PHE A 59 7.88 -8.33 0.99
N ASN A 60 7.28 -9.47 0.65
CA ASN A 60 7.73 -10.25 -0.51
C ASN A 60 7.60 -9.48 -1.84
N CYS A 61 6.56 -8.65 -1.98
CA CYS A 61 6.39 -7.77 -3.15
C CYS A 61 7.41 -6.62 -3.16
N HIS A 62 7.83 -6.13 -1.98
CA HIS A 62 8.79 -5.03 -1.83
C HIS A 62 10.26 -5.47 -1.87
N LYS A 63 10.57 -6.77 -1.68
CA LYS A 63 11.94 -7.33 -1.74
C LYS A 63 12.74 -6.95 -3.00
N PRO A 64 12.16 -6.91 -4.22
CA PRO A 64 12.90 -6.54 -5.43
C PRO A 64 13.53 -5.14 -5.38
N VAL A 65 12.97 -4.22 -4.60
CA VAL A 65 13.47 -2.85 -4.43
C VAL A 65 14.28 -2.66 -3.15
N LYS A 66 14.94 -3.73 -2.66
CA LYS A 66 15.82 -3.69 -1.47
C LYS A 66 16.86 -2.57 -1.51
N ASP A 67 17.41 -2.26 -2.69
CA ASP A 67 18.48 -1.28 -2.86
C ASP A 67 17.95 0.16 -2.74
N ASN A 68 16.62 0.33 -2.77
CA ASN A 68 15.91 1.57 -2.46
C ASN A 68 15.19 1.45 -1.10
N ASP A 69 15.79 0.73 -0.15
CA ASP A 69 15.26 0.56 1.20
C ASP A 69 13.83 -0.01 1.21
N TYR A 70 13.52 -0.90 0.26
CA TYR A 70 12.20 -1.53 0.08
C TYR A 70 11.08 -0.55 -0.29
N VAL A 71 11.37 0.67 -0.75
CA VAL A 71 10.38 1.69 -1.13
C VAL A 71 10.41 1.95 -2.65
N PHE A 72 9.23 1.97 -3.26
CA PHE A 72 9.07 2.35 -4.67
C PHE A 72 9.09 3.89 -4.81
N THR A 73 10.30 4.44 -4.95
CA THR A 73 10.53 5.90 -5.07
C THR A 73 10.47 6.43 -6.50
N HIS A 74 10.48 5.54 -7.49
CA HIS A 74 10.41 5.93 -8.90
C HIS A 74 8.94 6.07 -9.30
N PRO A 75 8.53 7.25 -9.81
CA PRO A 75 7.17 7.42 -10.30
C PRO A 75 6.94 6.50 -11.49
N ILE A 76 5.76 5.89 -11.54
CA ILE A 76 5.34 5.10 -12.69
C ILE A 76 5.01 6.10 -13.82
N PRO A 77 5.54 5.94 -15.04
CA PRO A 77 5.10 6.76 -16.16
C PRO A 77 3.61 6.49 -16.40
N PHE A 78 2.81 7.54 -16.25
CA PHE A 78 1.41 7.53 -16.67
C PHE A 78 1.33 7.67 -18.19
N PRO A 79 0.46 6.90 -18.88
CA PRO A 79 -0.13 7.34 -20.14
C PRO A 79 -1.05 8.55 -19.91
#